data_AF-A0A1Q3HTT9-F1
#
_entry.id   AF-A0A1Q3HTT9-F1
#
_cell.length_a   1.000
_cell.length_b   1.000
_cell.length_c   1.000
_cell.angle_alpha   90.00
_cell.angle_beta   90.00
_cell.angle_gamma   90.00
#
_symmetry.space_group_name_H-M   'P 1'
#
loop_
_entity.id
_entity.type
_entity.pdbx_description
1 polymer ?
#
loop_
_entity_poly.entity_id
_entity_poly.type
_entity_poly.pdbx_seq_one_letter_code
_entity_poly.pdbx_strand_id
1 'polypeptide(L)'
;MRAHSGRSAVQGALVLVLALVLPIAASAENEGAIRGHIIAINSQYEDLEYERALGQVKLARQLPRSTDDEVTLSLYEGIILCEMGKQDLGASLFRAALLLRSGAKLPVQVAPKVDALFESMRTQVKQETAFILPPSGTEKPSTTAEQERLDPSASASTGLAVEKREETKGAPMPSEPGSAEAEQKKAEPVADQPVKLSDCGPKPARVASRSVKERQVWLLASMQHELCLRGEFHGLVSEKWMGLKTRIEGATTSQERMRIILEIDQFAREFIYGNPQRKAELLEARRLETERLEAEQLKVKQLEAERLETKRLEAEQLKVEQPEAELSSEWLMQQLLRLQGKLLQGDFPSKRVPLRELDKIGQQIRAAHTTESLQEAAHALDAWQQRHLTQ
;
A
#
# COMPACT_ATOMS: atom_id res chain seq x y z
N MET A 1 -13.05 -53.89 46.53
CA MET A 1 -14.53 -53.86 46.54
C MET A 1 -15.02 -52.59 45.84
N ARG A 2 -16.33 -52.52 45.51
CA ARG A 2 -17.08 -51.27 45.24
C ARG A 2 -17.09 -50.38 46.50
N ALA A 3 -17.47 -49.08 46.55
CA ALA A 3 -17.55 -47.92 45.64
C ALA A 3 -17.97 -46.69 46.55
N HIS A 4 -18.54 -45.52 46.18
CA HIS A 4 -19.00 -44.93 44.90
C HIS A 4 -19.20 -43.39 45.04
N SER A 5 -18.87 -42.60 43.99
CA SER A 5 -19.36 -41.21 43.75
C SER A 5 -18.91 -40.05 44.66
N GLY A 6 -19.01 -38.81 44.15
CA GLY A 6 -18.72 -37.56 44.89
C GLY A 6 -18.31 -36.35 44.03
N ARG A 7 -19.22 -35.77 43.22
CA ARG A 7 -18.95 -34.62 42.32
C ARG A 7 -19.80 -33.38 42.69
N SER A 8 -19.17 -32.27 43.08
CA SER A 8 -19.63 -30.88 42.87
C SER A 8 -18.45 -29.94 43.21
N ALA A 9 -17.99 -29.02 42.35
CA ALA A 9 -18.63 -27.88 41.68
C ALA A 9 -18.62 -26.54 42.47
N VAL A 10 -17.47 -26.17 43.06
CA VAL A 10 -17.25 -24.84 43.69
C VAL A 10 -15.89 -24.20 43.28
N GLN A 11 -15.55 -24.26 41.99
CA GLN A 11 -14.43 -23.50 41.41
C GLN A 11 -14.82 -22.97 40.01
N GLY A 12 -15.64 -21.91 39.98
CA GLY A 12 -16.13 -21.32 38.72
C GLY A 12 -16.64 -19.88 38.80
N ALA A 13 -16.46 -19.18 39.92
CA ALA A 13 -17.05 -17.85 40.17
C ALA A 13 -16.04 -16.70 40.30
N LEU A 14 -14.78 -16.97 40.64
CA LEU A 14 -13.81 -15.92 41.02
C LEU A 14 -13.01 -15.30 39.85
N VAL A 15 -13.21 -15.79 38.61
CA VAL A 15 -12.53 -15.29 37.40
C VAL A 15 -13.44 -14.37 36.57
N LEU A 16 -14.75 -14.35 36.83
CA LEU A 16 -15.77 -13.78 35.94
C LEU A 16 -16.24 -12.35 36.31
N VAL A 17 -15.58 -11.70 37.28
CA VAL A 17 -15.96 -10.34 37.76
C VAL A 17 -14.90 -9.29 37.42
N LEU A 18 -13.65 -9.67 37.14
CA LEU A 18 -12.55 -8.75 36.83
C LEU A 18 -12.34 -8.48 35.32
N ALA A 19 -13.40 -8.63 34.53
CA ALA A 19 -13.39 -8.44 33.07
C ALA A 19 -14.29 -7.27 32.58
N LEU A 20 -14.80 -6.45 33.51
CA LEU A 20 -15.84 -5.43 33.25
C LEU A 20 -15.38 -3.98 33.45
N VAL A 21 -14.10 -3.69 33.21
CA VAL A 21 -13.59 -2.31 33.03
C VAL A 21 -12.67 -2.24 31.81
N LEU A 22 -13.27 -2.36 30.61
CA LEU A 22 -12.65 -1.86 29.38
C LEU A 22 -13.18 -0.44 29.10
N PRO A 23 -12.32 0.54 28.80
CA PRO A 23 -12.76 1.92 28.65
C PRO A 23 -13.52 2.13 27.34
N ILE A 24 -14.71 2.74 27.43
CA ILE A 24 -15.53 3.15 26.27
C ILE A 24 -14.95 4.45 25.68
N ALA A 25 -13.68 4.38 25.24
CA ALA A 25 -12.91 5.49 24.68
C ALA A 25 -12.45 5.23 23.23
N ALA A 26 -12.46 3.97 22.78
CA ALA A 26 -11.96 3.56 21.46
C ALA A 26 -12.81 4.03 20.25
N SER A 27 -14.02 4.56 20.48
CA SER A 27 -14.92 4.94 19.37
C SER A 27 -14.49 6.24 18.68
N ALA A 28 -14.11 7.27 19.45
CA ALA A 28 -13.90 8.63 18.93
C ALA A 28 -12.65 8.76 18.05
N GLU A 29 -11.59 8.01 18.37
CA GLU A 29 -10.34 8.02 17.61
C GLU A 29 -10.50 7.34 16.23
N ASN A 30 -11.27 6.24 16.18
CA ASN A 30 -11.45 5.44 14.98
C ASN A 30 -12.53 5.99 14.02
N GLU A 31 -13.55 6.69 14.53
CA GLU A 31 -14.54 7.43 13.72
C GLU A 31 -13.84 8.47 12.82
N GLY A 32 -12.82 9.16 13.34
CA GLY A 32 -11.98 10.09 12.58
C GLY A 32 -11.22 9.43 11.43
N ALA A 33 -10.72 8.20 11.64
CA ALA A 33 -9.97 7.46 10.62
C ALA A 33 -10.83 7.04 9.43
N ILE A 34 -12.01 6.45 9.69
CA ILE A 34 -12.96 6.06 8.62
C ILE A 34 -13.46 7.28 7.86
N ARG A 35 -13.80 8.37 8.57
CA ARG A 35 -14.18 9.65 7.96
C ARG A 35 -13.08 10.21 7.05
N GLY A 36 -11.81 10.04 7.42
CA GLY A 36 -10.65 10.35 6.57
C GLY A 36 -10.65 9.55 5.27
N HIS A 37 -10.86 8.23 5.33
CA HIS A 37 -10.97 7.39 4.13
C HIS A 37 -12.18 7.77 3.25
N ILE A 38 -13.35 8.06 3.83
CA ILE A 38 -14.55 8.47 3.07
C ILE A 38 -14.30 9.79 2.31
N ILE A 39 -13.60 10.75 2.93
CA ILE A 39 -13.19 12.00 2.26
C ILE A 39 -12.20 11.70 1.11
N ALA A 40 -11.24 10.79 1.32
CA ALA A 40 -10.29 10.37 0.29
C ALA A 40 -10.98 9.65 -0.89
N ILE A 41 -11.98 8.80 -0.62
CA ILE A 41 -12.81 8.14 -1.64
C ILE A 41 -13.55 9.18 -2.48
N ASN A 42 -14.21 10.17 -1.85
CA ASN A 42 -14.92 11.20 -2.62
C ASN A 42 -13.97 12.04 -3.48
N SER A 43 -12.81 12.45 -2.96
CA SER A 43 -11.83 13.17 -3.80
C SER A 43 -11.43 12.31 -5.00
N GLN A 44 -10.97 11.08 -4.75
CA GLN A 44 -10.48 10.18 -5.80
C GLN A 44 -11.57 9.77 -6.80
N TYR A 45 -12.86 9.83 -6.44
CA TYR A 45 -13.97 9.71 -7.38
C TYR A 45 -14.10 10.94 -8.29
N GLU A 46 -14.10 12.17 -7.73
CA GLU A 46 -14.19 13.40 -8.54
C GLU A 46 -12.91 13.63 -9.39
N ASP A 47 -11.76 13.18 -8.89
CA ASP A 47 -10.46 13.16 -9.58
C ASP A 47 -10.38 12.03 -10.65
N LEU A 48 -11.43 11.21 -10.82
CA LEU A 48 -11.53 10.05 -11.72
C LEU A 48 -10.51 8.90 -11.46
N GLU A 49 -9.80 8.94 -10.33
CA GLU A 49 -8.80 7.96 -9.90
C GLU A 49 -9.45 6.70 -9.26
N TYR A 50 -10.39 6.10 -9.98
CA TYR A 50 -11.30 5.03 -9.53
C TYR A 50 -10.61 3.84 -8.83
N GLU A 51 -9.45 3.38 -9.32
CA GLU A 51 -8.74 2.26 -8.69
C GLU A 51 -8.21 2.59 -7.30
N ARG A 52 -7.82 3.86 -7.07
CA ARG A 52 -7.35 4.34 -5.77
C ARG A 52 -8.53 4.52 -4.81
N ALA A 53 -9.66 5.01 -5.31
CA ALA A 53 -10.90 5.10 -4.53
C ALA A 53 -11.37 3.70 -4.05
N LEU A 54 -11.33 2.68 -4.92
CA LEU A 54 -11.56 1.28 -4.53
C LEU A 54 -10.51 0.75 -3.53
N GLY A 55 -9.25 1.21 -3.63
CA GLY A 55 -8.22 0.97 -2.63
C GLY A 55 -8.58 1.54 -1.26
N GLN A 56 -9.08 2.78 -1.21
CA GLN A 56 -9.52 3.43 0.03
C GLN A 56 -10.77 2.74 0.64
N VAL A 57 -11.71 2.26 -0.18
CA VAL A 57 -12.84 1.44 0.31
C VAL A 57 -12.33 0.18 1.03
N LYS A 58 -11.34 -0.52 0.47
CA LYS A 58 -10.75 -1.71 1.07
C LYS A 58 -10.04 -1.41 2.40
N LEU A 59 -9.35 -0.27 2.51
CA LEU A 59 -8.72 0.17 3.76
C LEU A 59 -9.78 0.54 4.81
N ALA A 60 -10.80 1.31 4.44
CA ALA A 60 -11.89 1.67 5.35
C ALA A 60 -12.62 0.45 5.92
N ARG A 61 -12.79 -0.63 5.14
CA ARG A 61 -13.39 -1.89 5.60
C ARG A 61 -12.50 -2.72 6.53
N GLN A 62 -11.22 -2.38 6.71
CA GLN A 62 -10.36 -2.98 7.74
C GLN A 62 -10.56 -2.33 9.12
N LEU A 63 -11.23 -1.17 9.18
CA LEU A 63 -11.47 -0.44 10.42
C LEU A 63 -12.85 -0.78 11.04
N PRO A 64 -12.99 -0.75 12.39
CA PRO A 64 -14.27 -0.89 13.10
C PRO A 64 -15.27 0.24 12.75
N ARG A 65 -16.33 -0.07 12.02
CA ARG A 65 -17.22 0.92 11.38
C ARG A 65 -18.69 0.73 11.72
N SER A 66 -19.48 1.78 11.62
CA SER A 66 -20.93 1.74 11.82
C SER A 66 -21.69 1.14 10.63
N THR A 67 -22.98 0.89 10.79
CA THR A 67 -23.84 0.38 9.72
C THR A 67 -23.91 1.36 8.55
N ASP A 68 -24.06 2.68 8.79
CA ASP A 68 -24.07 3.66 7.71
C ASP A 68 -22.70 4.04 7.15
N ASP A 69 -21.59 3.77 7.84
CA ASP A 69 -20.28 3.75 7.18
C ASP A 69 -20.25 2.66 6.10
N GLU A 70 -20.73 1.45 6.39
CA GLU A 70 -20.78 0.36 5.38
C GLU A 70 -21.79 0.67 4.27
N VAL A 71 -22.94 1.30 4.56
CA VAL A 71 -23.85 1.82 3.52
C VAL A 71 -23.13 2.83 2.65
N THR A 72 -22.44 3.83 3.22
CA THR A 72 -21.73 4.86 2.47
C THR A 72 -20.60 4.27 1.63
N LEU A 73 -19.78 3.36 2.18
CA LEU A 73 -18.72 2.66 1.45
C LEU A 73 -19.28 1.81 0.30
N SER A 74 -20.37 1.07 0.54
CA SER A 74 -21.02 0.25 -0.49
C SER A 74 -21.67 1.10 -1.59
N LEU A 75 -22.19 2.30 -1.27
CA LEU A 75 -22.68 3.24 -2.28
C LEU A 75 -21.54 3.80 -3.13
N TYR A 76 -20.44 4.27 -2.53
CA TYR A 76 -19.28 4.73 -3.32
C TYR A 76 -18.69 3.61 -4.18
N GLU A 77 -18.49 2.42 -3.64
CA GLU A 77 -17.99 1.27 -4.40
C GLU A 77 -18.93 0.89 -5.54
N GLY A 78 -20.25 0.92 -5.31
CA GLY A 78 -21.26 0.71 -6.34
C GLY A 78 -21.20 1.73 -7.47
N ILE A 79 -21.10 3.02 -7.14
CA ILE A 79 -20.93 4.11 -8.12
C ILE A 79 -19.66 3.90 -8.93
N ILE A 80 -18.52 3.69 -8.27
CA ILE A 80 -17.21 3.54 -8.95
C ILE A 80 -17.23 2.35 -9.90
N LEU A 81 -17.79 1.21 -9.49
CA LEU A 81 -17.92 0.05 -10.38
C LEU A 81 -18.86 0.31 -11.56
N CYS A 82 -19.96 1.05 -11.37
CA CYS A 82 -20.84 1.48 -12.46
C CYS A 82 -20.16 2.43 -13.46
N GLU A 83 -19.37 3.42 -13.02
CA GLU A 83 -18.62 4.30 -13.92
C GLU A 83 -17.45 3.55 -14.60
N MET A 84 -16.89 2.52 -13.96
CA MET A 84 -15.98 1.54 -14.59
C MET A 84 -16.71 0.51 -15.49
N GLY A 85 -18.00 0.70 -15.77
CA GLY A 85 -18.80 -0.13 -16.68
C GLY A 85 -19.32 -1.46 -16.10
N LYS A 86 -18.98 -1.80 -14.86
CA LYS A 86 -19.31 -3.08 -14.17
C LYS A 86 -20.68 -3.01 -13.51
N GLN A 87 -21.73 -2.80 -14.31
CA GLN A 87 -23.08 -2.48 -13.84
C GLN A 87 -23.66 -3.51 -12.88
N ASP A 88 -23.50 -4.82 -13.15
CA ASP A 88 -24.08 -5.89 -12.31
C ASP A 88 -23.50 -5.89 -10.88
N LEU A 89 -22.19 -5.65 -10.76
CA LEU A 89 -21.51 -5.53 -9.48
C LEU A 89 -21.96 -4.27 -8.74
N GLY A 90 -22.04 -3.13 -9.43
CA GLY A 90 -22.54 -1.89 -8.83
C GLY A 90 -24.00 -1.99 -8.35
N ALA A 91 -24.87 -2.60 -9.15
CA ALA A 91 -26.26 -2.90 -8.79
C ALA A 91 -26.36 -3.79 -7.54
N SER A 92 -25.49 -4.82 -7.42
CA SER A 92 -25.45 -5.69 -6.24
C SER A 92 -25.07 -4.93 -4.95
N LEU A 93 -24.17 -3.96 -5.03
CA LEU A 93 -23.73 -3.14 -3.91
C LEU A 93 -24.79 -2.09 -3.53
N PHE A 94 -25.45 -1.47 -4.53
CA PHE A 94 -26.61 -0.62 -4.29
C PHE A 94 -27.73 -1.39 -3.59
N ARG A 95 -28.04 -2.60 -4.05
CA ARG A 95 -29.02 -3.51 -3.42
C ARG A 95 -28.63 -3.83 -1.98
N ALA A 96 -27.36 -4.15 -1.69
CA ALA A 96 -26.88 -4.40 -0.33
C ALA A 96 -27.02 -3.16 0.57
N ALA A 97 -26.60 -1.98 0.09
CA ALA A 97 -26.75 -0.72 0.81
C ALA A 97 -28.22 -0.35 1.09
N LEU A 98 -29.12 -0.60 0.13
CA LEU A 98 -30.57 -0.36 0.25
C LEU A 98 -31.27 -1.36 1.17
N LEU A 99 -30.79 -2.60 1.27
CA LEU A 99 -31.28 -3.59 2.25
C LEU A 99 -30.87 -3.22 3.69
N LEU A 100 -29.69 -2.63 3.88
CA LEU A 100 -29.26 -2.07 5.17
C LEU A 100 -29.97 -0.74 5.51
N ARG A 101 -30.24 0.10 4.51
CA ARG A 101 -30.93 1.40 4.66
C ARG A 101 -31.74 1.77 3.43
N SER A 102 -33.03 1.42 3.42
CA SER A 102 -33.98 1.75 2.34
C SER A 102 -34.17 3.25 2.07
N GLY A 103 -33.90 4.09 3.08
CA GLY A 103 -33.88 5.54 2.98
C GLY A 103 -32.62 6.16 2.36
N ALA A 104 -31.60 5.36 2.01
CA ALA A 104 -30.31 5.86 1.53
C ALA A 104 -30.40 6.72 0.25
N LYS A 105 -29.41 7.56 0.02
CA LYS A 105 -29.25 8.37 -1.20
C LYS A 105 -27.81 8.29 -1.66
N LEU A 106 -27.55 8.48 -2.94
CA LEU A 106 -26.19 8.56 -3.46
C LEU A 106 -25.43 9.71 -2.74
N PRO A 107 -24.18 9.49 -2.27
CA PRO A 107 -23.44 10.48 -1.49
C PRO A 107 -22.85 11.62 -2.34
N VAL A 108 -22.85 11.47 -3.67
CA VAL A 108 -22.21 12.35 -4.66
C VAL A 108 -23.09 12.43 -5.93
N GLN A 109 -22.86 13.42 -6.78
CA GLN A 109 -23.48 13.48 -8.11
C GLN A 109 -22.78 12.50 -9.05
N VAL A 110 -23.54 11.79 -9.88
CA VAL A 110 -23.06 10.69 -10.74
C VAL A 110 -23.59 10.84 -12.17
N ALA A 111 -23.10 10.03 -13.13
CA ALA A 111 -23.69 10.02 -14.46
C ALA A 111 -25.17 9.57 -14.41
N PRO A 112 -26.09 10.15 -15.22
CA PRO A 112 -27.53 9.84 -15.16
C PRO A 112 -27.91 8.36 -15.34
N LYS A 113 -27.02 7.54 -15.91
CA LYS A 113 -27.19 6.08 -16.02
C LYS A 113 -27.04 5.37 -14.68
N VAL A 114 -26.13 5.85 -13.82
CA VAL A 114 -25.87 5.30 -12.48
C VAL A 114 -26.97 5.69 -11.52
N ASP A 115 -27.45 6.94 -11.60
CA ASP A 115 -28.61 7.43 -10.84
C ASP A 115 -29.89 6.63 -11.17
N ALA A 116 -30.19 6.45 -12.47
CA ALA A 116 -31.32 5.63 -12.91
C ALA A 116 -31.21 4.15 -12.48
N LEU A 117 -29.99 3.58 -12.45
CA LEU A 117 -29.77 2.22 -11.96
C LEU A 117 -29.98 2.13 -10.44
N PHE A 118 -29.49 3.11 -9.67
CA PHE A 118 -29.69 3.17 -8.23
C PHE A 118 -31.18 3.28 -7.83
N GLU A 119 -31.92 4.20 -8.44
CA GLU A 119 -33.35 4.36 -8.15
C GLU A 119 -34.18 3.17 -8.69
N SER A 120 -33.75 2.52 -9.78
CA SER A 120 -34.32 1.21 -10.19
C SER A 120 -34.15 0.16 -9.07
N MET A 121 -32.93 -0.05 -8.58
CA MET A 121 -32.67 -0.96 -7.44
C MET A 121 -33.45 -0.57 -6.18
N ARG A 122 -33.65 0.73 -5.94
CA ARG A 122 -34.48 1.24 -4.83
C ARG A 122 -35.94 0.82 -4.95
N THR A 123 -36.53 0.95 -6.14
CA THR A 123 -37.92 0.50 -6.35
C THR A 123 -38.05 -1.03 -6.21
N GLN A 124 -37.09 -1.80 -6.74
CA GLN A 124 -37.07 -3.25 -6.60
C GLN A 124 -36.95 -3.71 -5.14
N VAL A 125 -35.96 -3.20 -4.39
CA VAL A 125 -35.77 -3.56 -2.96
C VAL A 125 -37.02 -3.20 -2.12
N LYS A 126 -37.67 -2.07 -2.43
CA LYS A 126 -38.92 -1.66 -1.77
C LYS A 126 -40.10 -2.59 -2.12
N GLN A 127 -40.20 -3.07 -3.35
CA GLN A 127 -41.23 -4.05 -3.74
C GLN A 127 -41.00 -5.41 -3.06
N GLU A 128 -39.77 -5.90 -3.03
CA GLU A 128 -39.42 -7.18 -2.40
C GLU A 128 -39.62 -7.15 -0.88
N THR A 129 -39.20 -6.09 -0.18
CA THR A 129 -39.44 -5.97 1.27
C THR A 129 -40.93 -5.81 1.61
N ALA A 130 -41.72 -5.15 0.75
CA ALA A 130 -43.18 -5.09 0.88
C ALA A 130 -43.90 -6.43 0.57
N PHE A 131 -43.23 -7.39 -0.07
CA PHE A 131 -43.74 -8.75 -0.27
C PHE A 131 -43.40 -9.69 0.89
N ILE A 132 -42.28 -9.44 1.59
CA ILE A 132 -41.80 -10.23 2.74
C ILE A 132 -42.50 -9.84 4.05
N LEU A 133 -42.94 -8.58 4.18
CA LEU A 133 -43.68 -8.10 5.36
C LEU A 133 -45.20 -8.10 5.09
N PRO A 134 -46.02 -8.81 5.89
CA PRO A 134 -47.48 -8.72 5.75
C PRO A 134 -47.97 -7.31 6.13
N PRO A 135 -49.05 -6.81 5.50
CA PRO A 135 -49.60 -5.49 5.82
C PRO A 135 -50.27 -5.49 7.20
N SER A 136 -49.54 -5.10 8.24
CA SER A 136 -50.13 -4.70 9.52
C SER A 136 -51.05 -3.50 9.27
N GLY A 137 -52.33 -3.69 9.54
CA GLY A 137 -53.39 -2.85 8.97
C GLY A 137 -53.56 -1.46 9.59
N THR A 138 -54.37 -0.66 8.87
CA THR A 138 -55.08 0.52 9.36
C THR A 138 -54.24 1.64 9.99
N GLU A 139 -53.77 2.56 9.13
CA GLU A 139 -54.37 3.90 9.18
C GLU A 139 -55.25 4.11 7.93
N LYS A 140 -56.39 4.76 8.10
CA LYS A 140 -57.38 5.01 7.05
C LYS A 140 -57.34 6.50 6.68
N PRO A 141 -57.47 6.91 5.40
CA PRO A 141 -57.31 8.31 5.03
C PRO A 141 -58.37 9.22 5.66
N SER A 142 -57.93 10.20 6.45
CA SER A 142 -58.79 11.29 6.92
C SER A 142 -58.84 12.42 5.89
N THR A 143 -59.55 12.17 4.79
CA THR A 143 -59.91 13.21 3.83
C THR A 143 -61.05 14.07 4.38
N THR A 144 -60.72 15.17 5.06
CA THR A 144 -61.67 16.26 5.32
C THR A 144 -61.43 17.37 4.30
N ALA A 145 -62.07 17.25 3.15
CA ALA A 145 -62.27 18.38 2.25
C ALA A 145 -63.64 18.99 2.59
N GLU A 146 -63.64 20.17 3.20
CA GLU A 146 -64.83 21.02 3.27
C GLU A 146 -64.65 22.15 2.24
N GLN A 147 -65.69 22.38 1.44
CA GLN A 147 -65.61 23.20 0.24
C GLN A 147 -66.23 24.59 0.44
N GLU A 148 -65.97 25.43 -0.56
CA GLU A 148 -66.82 26.56 -0.96
C GLU A 148 -66.71 27.87 -0.15
N ARG A 149 -65.93 28.80 -0.69
CA ARG A 149 -66.56 29.92 -1.41
C ARG A 149 -65.70 30.55 -2.50
N LEU A 150 -66.38 31.00 -3.55
CA LEU A 150 -65.92 31.98 -4.54
C LEU A 150 -65.99 33.38 -3.88
N ASP A 151 -65.37 34.47 -4.36
CA ASP A 151 -65.12 34.89 -5.75
C ASP A 151 -63.80 35.69 -5.90
N PRO A 152 -63.30 35.93 -7.13
CA PRO A 152 -62.08 36.66 -7.39
C PRO A 152 -62.26 38.19 -7.37
N SER A 153 -61.16 38.93 -7.19
CA SER A 153 -61.07 40.35 -7.52
C SER A 153 -59.77 40.64 -8.28
N ALA A 154 -59.84 41.49 -9.29
CA ALA A 154 -58.75 41.77 -10.21
C ALA A 154 -58.39 43.25 -10.26
N SER A 155 -57.09 43.54 -10.23
CA SER A 155 -56.42 44.76 -10.74
C SER A 155 -54.93 44.42 -10.81
N ALA A 156 -54.27 44.27 -11.95
CA ALA A 156 -54.36 44.95 -13.23
C ALA A 156 -54.01 46.44 -13.14
N SER A 157 -52.77 46.78 -13.53
CA SER A 157 -52.48 48.01 -14.26
C SER A 157 -51.20 47.83 -15.08
N THR A 158 -51.13 48.51 -16.23
CA THR A 158 -50.12 48.29 -17.27
C THR A 158 -49.65 49.63 -17.86
N GLY A 159 -48.35 49.79 -18.05
CA GLY A 159 -47.70 50.87 -18.80
C GLY A 159 -46.20 50.60 -18.87
N LEU A 160 -45.50 50.61 -20.02
CA LEU A 160 -45.32 51.66 -21.05
C LEU A 160 -44.71 52.96 -20.51
N ALA A 161 -43.71 53.59 -21.14
CA ALA A 161 -42.77 53.17 -22.21
C ALA A 161 -41.65 54.24 -22.40
N VAL A 162 -40.76 54.03 -23.39
CA VAL A 162 -39.97 55.07 -24.11
C VAL A 162 -38.83 55.79 -23.36
N GLU A 163 -37.59 55.33 -23.63
CA GLU A 163 -36.51 56.07 -24.32
C GLU A 163 -36.15 57.54 -23.93
N LYS A 164 -34.87 57.77 -23.57
CA LYS A 164 -33.95 58.67 -24.32
C LYS A 164 -32.46 58.36 -24.02
N ARG A 165 -31.55 58.98 -24.78
CA ARG A 165 -30.10 58.70 -24.94
C ARG A 165 -29.27 60.00 -24.86
N GLU A 166 -27.94 59.85 -24.87
CA GLU A 166 -26.88 60.87 -25.07
C GLU A 166 -26.62 61.84 -23.88
N GLU A 167 -25.38 62.04 -23.36
CA GLU A 167 -24.10 62.59 -23.91
C GLU A 167 -23.99 64.13 -23.77
N THR A 168 -22.85 64.80 -23.47
CA THR A 168 -21.42 64.43 -23.27
C THR A 168 -20.68 65.52 -22.42
N LYS A 169 -19.41 65.25 -22.01
CA LYS A 169 -18.24 66.19 -22.01
C LYS A 169 -17.93 67.04 -20.74
N GLY A 170 -16.67 67.01 -20.28
CA GLY A 170 -16.14 67.86 -19.18
C GLY A 170 -14.70 67.51 -18.71
N ALA A 171 -13.69 67.92 -19.49
CA ALA A 171 -12.23 67.64 -19.34
C ALA A 171 -11.49 68.65 -18.39
N PRO A 172 -10.14 68.63 -18.18
CA PRO A 172 -9.14 67.53 -18.06
C PRO A 172 -7.95 67.75 -17.04
N MET A 173 -7.17 66.68 -16.73
CA MET A 173 -5.67 66.63 -16.54
C MET A 173 -4.96 67.55 -15.50
N PRO A 174 -3.61 67.45 -15.28
CA PRO A 174 -2.64 66.33 -15.35
C PRO A 174 -2.03 66.07 -13.92
N SER A 175 -0.89 65.43 -13.61
CA SER A 175 0.35 65.09 -14.34
C SER A 175 1.14 63.95 -13.66
N GLU A 176 1.98 63.23 -14.44
CA GLU A 176 3.22 62.60 -13.93
C GLU A 176 4.37 63.65 -13.87
N PRO A 177 5.54 63.35 -13.27
CA PRO A 177 6.59 62.62 -14.02
C PRO A 177 7.51 61.72 -13.16
N GLY A 178 8.40 60.94 -13.80
CA GLY A 178 9.69 60.59 -13.19
C GLY A 178 10.21 59.16 -13.38
N SER A 179 10.58 58.77 -14.61
CA SER A 179 11.45 57.60 -14.82
C SER A 179 12.91 57.93 -14.48
N ALA A 180 13.63 57.00 -13.86
CA ALA A 180 15.09 56.99 -13.76
C ALA A 180 15.61 55.56 -13.89
N GLU A 181 16.77 55.38 -14.52
CA GLU A 181 17.26 54.07 -14.97
C GLU A 181 18.25 53.40 -13.99
N ALA A 182 18.28 52.06 -14.10
CA ALA A 182 19.42 51.15 -13.93
C ALA A 182 20.54 51.43 -12.89
N GLU A 183 20.78 50.45 -12.01
CA GLU A 183 22.15 49.93 -11.84
C GLU A 183 22.11 48.40 -11.70
N GLN A 184 23.11 47.70 -12.25
CA GLN A 184 23.13 46.24 -12.37
C GLN A 184 24.33 45.66 -11.60
N LYS A 185 24.09 44.97 -10.48
CA LYS A 185 25.13 44.30 -9.69
C LYS A 185 24.99 42.78 -9.67
N LYS A 186 26.04 42.12 -10.14
CA LYS A 186 26.22 40.67 -10.16
C LYS A 186 26.55 40.15 -8.75
N ALA A 187 25.86 39.11 -8.31
CA ALA A 187 26.28 38.23 -7.22
C ALA A 187 26.00 36.77 -7.62
N GLU A 188 26.87 35.85 -7.21
CA GLU A 188 26.78 34.41 -7.49
C GLU A 188 26.31 33.62 -6.24
N PRO A 189 26.06 32.29 -6.32
CA PRO A 189 24.89 31.70 -5.66
C PRO A 189 25.01 31.52 -4.14
N VAL A 190 23.86 31.60 -3.47
CA VAL A 190 23.67 31.17 -2.08
C VAL A 190 22.78 29.93 -2.07
N ALA A 191 23.14 28.95 -1.25
CA ALA A 191 22.53 27.62 -1.21
C ALA A 191 21.14 27.58 -0.52
N ASP A 192 20.53 26.39 -0.59
CA ASP A 192 19.18 26.06 -0.13
C ASP A 192 18.73 26.71 1.18
N GLN A 193 17.56 27.34 1.12
CA GLN A 193 16.61 27.37 2.22
C GLN A 193 15.22 27.02 1.67
N PRO A 194 14.49 26.05 2.24
CA PRO A 194 13.13 25.76 1.81
C PRO A 194 12.23 26.94 2.14
N VAL A 195 11.52 27.45 1.13
CA VAL A 195 10.58 28.56 1.28
C VAL A 195 9.55 28.20 2.34
N LYS A 196 9.39 29.05 3.36
CA LYS A 196 8.41 28.82 4.43
C LYS A 196 7.01 28.76 3.83
N LEU A 197 6.24 27.74 4.21
CA LEU A 197 4.90 27.42 3.71
C LEU A 197 3.80 28.43 4.17
N SER A 198 4.15 29.71 4.28
CA SER A 198 3.39 30.73 5.03
C SER A 198 2.92 31.92 4.18
N ASP A 199 3.53 32.19 3.03
CA ASP A 199 3.11 33.27 2.10
C ASP A 199 2.04 32.84 1.09
N CYS A 200 1.79 31.52 0.96
CA CYS A 200 0.73 31.01 0.10
C CYS A 200 -0.64 31.26 0.74
N GLY A 201 -1.24 32.40 0.40
CA GLY A 201 -2.53 32.87 0.92
C GLY A 201 -3.67 31.84 0.82
N PRO A 202 -4.75 32.03 1.61
CA PRO A 202 -5.75 31.00 1.91
C PRO A 202 -6.37 30.37 0.66
N LYS A 203 -6.56 29.04 0.70
CA LYS A 203 -7.12 28.25 -0.41
C LYS A 203 -8.42 28.87 -0.93
N PRO A 204 -8.58 29.12 -2.25
CA PRO A 204 -9.74 29.79 -2.79
C PRO A 204 -11.04 29.02 -2.49
N ALA A 205 -11.97 29.66 -1.79
CA ALA A 205 -13.23 29.08 -1.37
C ALA A 205 -14.05 28.53 -2.56
N ARG A 206 -14.79 27.43 -2.37
CA ARG A 206 -15.67 26.84 -3.40
C ARG A 206 -16.76 27.86 -3.77
N VAL A 207 -16.66 28.47 -4.95
CA VAL A 207 -17.66 29.42 -5.45
C VAL A 207 -18.79 28.67 -6.17
N ALA A 208 -20.03 28.82 -5.70
CA ALA A 208 -21.26 28.38 -6.39
C ALA A 208 -21.56 29.28 -7.61
N SER A 209 -20.58 29.34 -8.52
CA SER A 209 -20.46 30.31 -9.60
C SER A 209 -21.39 29.97 -10.78
N ARG A 210 -22.02 31.01 -11.33
CA ARG A 210 -22.94 30.87 -12.47
C ARG A 210 -22.23 31.21 -13.79
N SER A 211 -21.32 32.17 -13.83
CA SER A 211 -20.62 32.52 -15.07
C SER A 211 -19.47 31.55 -15.41
N VAL A 212 -19.02 31.61 -16.67
CA VAL A 212 -17.81 30.90 -17.11
C VAL A 212 -16.56 31.63 -16.58
N LYS A 213 -16.58 32.97 -16.50
CA LYS A 213 -15.44 33.78 -16.03
C LYS A 213 -15.08 33.47 -14.57
N GLU A 214 -16.08 33.40 -13.68
CA GLU A 214 -15.86 33.01 -12.26
C GLU A 214 -15.16 31.65 -12.14
N ARG A 215 -15.63 30.65 -12.90
CA ARG A 215 -15.04 29.29 -12.89
C ARG A 215 -13.61 29.27 -13.42
N GLN A 216 -13.33 30.01 -14.48
CA GLN A 216 -11.97 30.16 -15.02
C GLN A 216 -11.01 30.82 -14.02
N VAL A 217 -11.44 31.91 -13.35
CA VAL A 217 -10.64 32.56 -12.30
C VAL A 217 -10.42 31.62 -11.10
N TRP A 218 -11.46 30.90 -10.65
CA TRP A 218 -11.36 29.99 -9.52
C TRP A 218 -10.43 28.79 -9.79
N LEU A 219 -10.50 28.20 -10.99
CA LEU A 219 -9.58 27.14 -11.41
C LEU A 219 -8.13 27.65 -11.42
N LEU A 220 -7.90 28.81 -12.06
CA LEU A 220 -6.56 29.38 -12.17
C LEU A 220 -5.98 29.75 -10.79
N ALA A 221 -6.77 30.32 -9.88
CA ALA A 221 -6.37 30.60 -8.50
C ALA A 221 -6.12 29.32 -7.67
N SER A 222 -6.88 28.24 -7.92
CA SER A 222 -6.67 26.95 -7.24
C SER A 222 -5.34 26.33 -7.63
N MET A 223 -5.01 26.35 -8.93
CA MET A 223 -3.70 25.93 -9.45
C MET A 223 -2.55 26.81 -8.93
N GLN A 224 -2.78 28.13 -8.76
CA GLN A 224 -1.79 29.03 -8.17
C GLN A 224 -1.43 28.60 -6.74
N HIS A 225 -2.45 28.37 -5.91
CA HIS A 225 -2.28 27.98 -4.52
C HIS A 225 -1.56 26.63 -4.40
N GLU A 226 -1.89 25.67 -5.26
CA GLU A 226 -1.21 24.36 -5.29
C GLU A 226 0.27 24.49 -5.70
N LEU A 227 0.58 25.20 -6.78
CA LEU A 227 1.98 25.43 -7.21
C LEU A 227 2.77 26.23 -6.18
N CYS A 228 2.13 27.14 -5.46
CA CYS A 228 2.75 27.88 -4.36
C CYS A 228 3.10 26.93 -3.20
N LEU A 229 2.18 26.05 -2.78
CA LEU A 229 2.43 25.06 -1.72
C LEU A 229 3.56 24.06 -2.09
N ARG A 230 3.78 23.80 -3.38
CA ARG A 230 4.91 23.00 -3.87
C ARG A 230 6.22 23.78 -4.00
N GLY A 231 6.20 25.10 -3.90
CA GLY A 231 7.34 25.99 -4.18
C GLY A 231 7.61 26.22 -5.68
N GLU A 232 6.76 25.72 -6.57
CA GLU A 232 6.95 25.69 -8.03
C GLU A 232 6.44 26.96 -8.73
N PHE A 233 5.72 27.85 -8.03
CA PHE A 233 5.10 29.06 -8.60
C PHE A 233 6.11 30.21 -8.81
N HIS A 234 7.03 30.01 -9.75
CA HIS A 234 8.07 30.98 -10.11
C HIS A 234 8.44 30.92 -11.61
N GLY A 235 9.09 31.98 -12.12
CA GLY A 235 9.60 32.04 -13.49
C GLY A 235 8.52 31.76 -14.54
N LEU A 236 8.83 30.90 -15.51
CA LEU A 236 7.94 30.51 -16.62
C LEU A 236 6.54 30.04 -16.16
N VAL A 237 6.44 29.40 -14.98
CA VAL A 237 5.17 28.95 -14.41
C VAL A 237 4.30 30.15 -14.06
N SER A 238 4.87 31.13 -13.35
CA SER A 238 4.17 32.37 -12.98
C SER A 238 3.88 33.27 -14.19
N GLU A 239 4.75 33.27 -15.21
CA GLU A 239 4.58 34.02 -16.47
C GLU A 239 3.38 33.49 -17.28
N LYS A 240 3.36 32.18 -17.57
CA LYS A 240 2.23 31.52 -18.26
C LYS A 240 0.91 31.73 -17.51
N TRP A 241 0.95 31.64 -16.18
CA TRP A 241 -0.20 31.84 -15.30
C TRP A 241 -0.74 33.28 -15.37
N MET A 242 0.14 34.29 -15.33
CA MET A 242 -0.25 35.70 -15.48
C MET A 242 -0.84 35.98 -16.87
N GLY A 243 -0.26 35.39 -17.92
CA GLY A 243 -0.81 35.46 -19.28
C GLY A 243 -2.24 34.90 -19.39
N LEU A 244 -2.50 33.75 -18.75
CA LEU A 244 -3.86 33.18 -18.64
C LEU A 244 -4.81 34.11 -17.88
N LYS A 245 -4.38 34.65 -16.73
CA LYS A 245 -5.20 35.54 -15.89
C LYS A 245 -5.69 36.76 -16.68
N THR A 246 -4.76 37.49 -17.30
CA THR A 246 -5.07 38.69 -18.11
C THR A 246 -6.04 38.37 -19.25
N ARG A 247 -5.92 37.18 -19.86
CA ARG A 247 -6.85 36.74 -20.93
C ARG A 247 -8.23 36.36 -20.41
N ILE A 248 -8.37 35.74 -19.23
CA ILE A 248 -9.68 35.50 -18.58
C ILE A 248 -10.38 36.83 -18.25
N GLU A 249 -9.59 37.80 -17.81
CA GLU A 249 -10.07 39.13 -17.44
C GLU A 249 -10.58 39.91 -18.66
N GLY A 250 -9.78 39.96 -19.74
CA GLY A 250 -10.09 40.70 -20.97
C GLY A 250 -11.00 40.01 -21.99
N ALA A 251 -11.18 38.69 -21.96
CA ALA A 251 -12.03 37.99 -22.91
C ALA A 251 -13.48 38.50 -22.87
N THR A 252 -14.06 38.77 -24.05
CA THR A 252 -15.44 39.29 -24.18
C THR A 252 -16.38 38.29 -24.83
N THR A 253 -15.89 37.50 -25.76
CA THR A 253 -16.67 36.53 -26.55
C THR A 253 -16.72 35.14 -25.91
N SER A 254 -17.73 34.34 -26.29
CA SER A 254 -17.81 32.93 -25.89
C SER A 254 -16.66 32.09 -26.48
N GLN A 255 -16.21 32.41 -27.70
CA GLN A 255 -15.13 31.68 -28.39
C GLN A 255 -13.77 31.88 -27.71
N GLU A 256 -13.46 33.11 -27.29
CA GLU A 256 -12.26 33.38 -26.48
C GLU A 256 -12.29 32.60 -25.17
N ARG A 257 -13.44 32.62 -24.46
CA ARG A 257 -13.58 31.84 -23.21
C ARG A 257 -13.38 30.36 -23.44
N MET A 258 -13.93 29.78 -24.51
CA MET A 258 -13.74 28.37 -24.85
C MET A 258 -12.26 28.03 -25.12
N ARG A 259 -11.54 28.89 -25.87
CA ARG A 259 -10.09 28.71 -26.10
C ARG A 259 -9.31 28.75 -24.78
N ILE A 260 -9.66 29.68 -23.88
CA ILE A 260 -9.00 29.84 -22.59
C ILE A 260 -9.23 28.62 -21.66
N ILE A 261 -10.35 27.89 -21.77
CA ILE A 261 -10.53 26.62 -21.06
C ILE A 261 -9.46 25.60 -21.50
N LEU A 262 -9.27 25.41 -22.81
CA LEU A 262 -8.29 24.47 -23.34
C LEU A 262 -6.84 24.82 -22.95
N GLU A 263 -6.53 26.12 -22.84
CA GLU A 263 -5.22 26.61 -22.39
C GLU A 263 -5.03 26.45 -20.86
N ILE A 264 -6.09 26.59 -20.06
CA ILE A 264 -6.11 26.22 -18.63
C ILE A 264 -5.87 24.71 -18.47
N ASP A 265 -6.54 23.87 -19.24
CA ASP A 265 -6.37 22.41 -19.21
C ASP A 265 -4.95 22.01 -19.67
N GLN A 266 -4.36 22.73 -20.62
CA GLN A 266 -2.97 22.54 -21.03
C GLN A 266 -2.01 22.90 -19.88
N PHE A 267 -2.17 24.07 -19.26
CA PHE A 267 -1.36 24.49 -18.10
C PHE A 267 -1.46 23.48 -16.94
N ALA A 268 -2.65 22.95 -16.66
CA ALA A 268 -2.87 21.92 -15.64
C ALA A 268 -2.11 20.62 -15.95
N ARG A 269 -2.08 20.18 -17.22
CA ARG A 269 -1.30 19.00 -17.65
C ARG A 269 0.21 19.23 -17.64
N GLU A 270 0.66 20.45 -17.95
CA GLU A 270 2.09 20.80 -17.94
C GLU A 270 2.66 20.93 -16.52
N PHE A 271 1.90 21.51 -15.57
CA PHE A 271 2.43 21.92 -14.26
C PHE A 271 1.73 21.32 -13.02
N ILE A 272 0.46 20.92 -13.09
CA ILE A 272 -0.28 20.40 -11.93
C ILE A 272 -0.21 18.89 -11.85
N TYR A 273 -0.75 18.19 -12.86
CA TYR A 273 -0.85 16.73 -12.85
C TYR A 273 0.45 16.02 -13.21
N GLY A 274 1.39 16.76 -13.82
CA GLY A 274 2.63 16.24 -14.38
C GLY A 274 2.41 15.43 -15.66
N ASN A 275 3.49 15.24 -16.42
CA ASN A 275 3.45 14.40 -17.61
C ASN A 275 3.26 12.92 -17.20
N PRO A 276 2.17 12.24 -17.63
CA PRO A 276 1.87 10.88 -17.16
C PRO A 276 2.84 9.83 -17.72
N GLN A 277 3.47 10.06 -18.88
CA GLN A 277 4.49 9.18 -19.44
C GLN A 277 5.72 9.11 -18.52
N ARG A 278 6.22 10.26 -18.03
CA ARG A 278 7.32 10.30 -17.04
C ARG A 278 7.01 9.54 -15.75
N LYS A 279 5.74 9.56 -15.30
CA LYS A 279 5.29 8.79 -14.13
C LYS A 279 5.27 7.28 -14.40
N ALA A 280 4.95 6.86 -15.63
CA ALA A 280 5.04 5.48 -16.08
C ALA A 280 6.52 5.03 -16.21
N GLU A 281 7.36 5.82 -16.87
CA GLU A 281 8.81 5.60 -17.03
C GLU A 281 9.50 5.41 -15.66
N LEU A 282 9.18 6.25 -14.66
CA LEU A 282 9.71 6.11 -13.30
C LEU A 282 9.27 4.81 -12.62
N LEU A 283 8.01 4.40 -12.82
CA LEU A 283 7.48 3.14 -12.27
C LEU A 283 8.08 1.90 -12.97
N GLU A 284 8.36 1.99 -14.26
CA GLU A 284 9.02 0.94 -15.04
C GLU A 284 10.49 0.81 -14.66
N ALA A 285 11.24 1.92 -14.59
CA ALA A 285 12.61 1.93 -14.10
C ALA A 285 12.74 1.34 -12.69
N ARG A 286 11.82 1.68 -11.78
CA ARG A 286 11.77 1.12 -10.43
C ARG A 286 11.46 -0.39 -10.42
N ARG A 287 10.63 -0.89 -11.34
CA ARG A 287 10.37 -2.34 -11.49
C ARG A 287 11.62 -3.10 -11.94
N LEU A 288 12.30 -2.58 -12.95
CA LEU A 288 13.56 -3.16 -13.47
C LEU A 288 14.66 -3.15 -12.39
N GLU A 289 14.71 -2.12 -11.55
CA GLU A 289 15.62 -2.08 -10.40
C GLU A 289 15.28 -3.15 -9.34
N THR A 290 14.00 -3.32 -8.99
CA THR A 290 13.59 -4.40 -8.07
C THR A 290 13.86 -5.80 -8.63
N GLU A 291 13.55 -6.05 -9.91
CA GLU A 291 13.82 -7.34 -10.57
C GLU A 291 15.31 -7.66 -10.60
N ARG A 292 16.17 -6.65 -10.88
CA ARG A 292 17.62 -6.80 -10.82
C ARG A 292 18.11 -7.17 -9.41
N LEU A 293 17.59 -6.52 -8.37
CA LEU A 293 17.96 -6.80 -6.98
C LEU A 293 17.50 -8.20 -6.52
N GLU A 294 16.31 -8.64 -6.95
CA GLU A 294 15.82 -10.00 -6.69
C GLU A 294 16.67 -11.07 -7.41
N ALA A 295 17.04 -10.84 -8.66
CA ALA A 295 17.95 -11.70 -9.43
C ALA A 295 19.36 -11.76 -8.82
N GLU A 296 19.84 -10.68 -8.20
CA GLU A 296 21.12 -10.65 -7.48
C GLU A 296 21.04 -11.43 -6.16
N GLN A 297 19.97 -11.27 -5.37
CA GLN A 297 19.73 -12.06 -4.16
C GLN A 297 19.60 -13.57 -4.45
N LEU A 298 18.98 -13.95 -5.58
CA LEU A 298 18.88 -15.35 -6.01
C LEU A 298 20.27 -15.96 -6.29
N LYS A 299 21.16 -15.22 -6.95
CA LYS A 299 22.55 -15.65 -7.19
C LYS A 299 23.34 -15.81 -5.89
N VAL A 300 23.18 -14.89 -4.94
CA VAL A 300 23.83 -14.99 -3.61
C VAL A 300 23.34 -16.25 -2.87
N LYS A 301 22.02 -16.52 -2.88
CA LYS A 301 21.43 -17.73 -2.27
C LYS A 301 21.91 -19.02 -2.94
N GLN A 302 22.09 -19.03 -4.26
CA GLN A 302 22.65 -20.18 -4.99
C GLN A 302 24.10 -20.45 -4.58
N LEU A 303 24.96 -19.42 -4.57
CA LEU A 303 26.37 -19.54 -4.14
C LEU A 303 26.52 -19.92 -2.66
N GLU A 304 25.58 -19.50 -1.80
CA GLU A 304 25.54 -19.93 -0.40
C GLU A 304 25.11 -21.39 -0.25
N ALA A 305 24.10 -21.84 -1.02
CA ALA A 305 23.68 -23.24 -1.05
C ALA A 305 24.80 -24.16 -1.56
N GLU A 306 25.47 -23.79 -2.65
CA GLU A 306 26.64 -24.50 -3.19
C GLU A 306 27.76 -24.60 -2.15
N ARG A 307 28.07 -23.50 -1.44
CA ARG A 307 29.05 -23.48 -0.33
C ARG A 307 28.64 -24.31 0.90
N LEU A 308 27.34 -24.60 1.08
CA LEU A 308 26.86 -25.48 2.14
C LEU A 308 26.88 -26.95 1.68
N GLU A 309 26.70 -27.21 0.39
CA GLU A 309 26.82 -28.52 -0.22
C GLU A 309 28.28 -29.01 -0.27
N THR A 310 29.23 -28.17 -0.73
CA THR A 310 30.66 -28.53 -0.71
C THR A 310 31.15 -28.85 0.70
N LYS A 311 30.82 -28.01 1.69
CA LYS A 311 31.14 -28.27 3.10
C LYS A 311 30.50 -29.53 3.68
N ARG A 312 29.33 -29.94 3.17
CA ARG A 312 28.71 -31.22 3.55
C ARG A 312 29.50 -32.39 2.97
N LEU A 313 29.87 -32.33 1.69
CA LEU A 313 30.66 -33.35 1.01
C LEU A 313 32.09 -33.49 1.59
N GLU A 314 32.71 -32.37 1.99
CA GLU A 314 33.98 -32.36 2.75
C GLU A 314 33.81 -33.04 4.12
N ALA A 315 32.78 -32.66 4.89
CA ALA A 315 32.50 -33.23 6.20
C ALA A 315 31.95 -34.67 6.16
N GLU A 316 31.53 -35.17 5.00
CA GLU A 316 31.12 -36.56 4.77
C GLU A 316 32.33 -37.42 4.38
N GLN A 317 33.21 -36.95 3.49
CA GLN A 317 34.49 -37.63 3.20
C GLN A 317 35.34 -37.81 4.47
N LEU A 318 35.47 -36.77 5.30
CA LEU A 318 36.22 -36.85 6.56
C LEU A 318 35.63 -37.88 7.56
N LYS A 319 34.33 -38.18 7.46
CA LYS A 319 33.64 -39.20 8.26
C LYS A 319 33.74 -40.61 7.68
N VAL A 320 34.20 -40.78 6.44
CA VAL A 320 34.49 -42.08 5.85
C VAL A 320 35.96 -42.44 6.07
N GLU A 321 36.87 -41.47 5.97
CA GLU A 321 38.31 -41.68 6.20
C GLU A 321 38.65 -42.08 7.64
N GLN A 322 37.96 -41.49 8.64
CA GLN A 322 38.17 -41.84 10.06
C GLN A 322 37.86 -43.31 10.40
N PRO A 323 36.68 -43.89 10.11
CA PRO A 323 36.41 -45.29 10.40
C PRO A 323 37.25 -46.26 9.56
N GLU A 324 37.68 -45.91 8.35
CA GLU A 324 38.64 -46.72 7.59
C GLU A 324 40.01 -46.77 8.28
N ALA A 325 40.47 -45.66 8.86
CA ALA A 325 41.67 -45.63 9.71
C ALA A 325 41.49 -46.41 11.02
N GLU A 326 40.35 -46.29 11.70
CA GLU A 326 40.06 -47.04 12.93
C GLU A 326 40.06 -48.56 12.69
N LEU A 327 39.33 -49.04 11.67
CA LEU A 327 39.28 -50.46 11.29
C LEU A 327 40.67 -51.01 10.91
N SER A 328 41.48 -50.19 10.23
CA SER A 328 42.86 -50.53 9.87
C SER A 328 43.77 -50.64 11.10
N SER A 329 43.60 -49.75 12.08
CA SER A 329 44.33 -49.81 13.36
C SER A 329 43.95 -51.03 14.20
N GLU A 330 42.66 -51.37 14.29
CA GLU A 330 42.20 -52.59 14.97
C GLU A 330 42.79 -53.86 14.33
N TRP A 331 42.79 -53.95 13.00
CA TRP A 331 43.34 -55.09 12.26
C TRP A 331 44.84 -55.25 12.51
N LEU A 332 45.60 -54.15 12.47
CA LEU A 332 47.05 -54.15 12.75
C LEU A 332 47.37 -54.53 14.20
N MET A 333 46.60 -54.02 15.17
CA MET A 333 46.71 -54.44 16.57
C MET A 333 46.43 -55.94 16.74
N GLN A 334 45.44 -56.49 16.01
CA GLN A 334 45.16 -57.93 16.05
C GLN A 334 46.29 -58.77 15.43
N GLN A 335 46.90 -58.33 14.32
CA GLN A 335 48.09 -59.02 13.77
C GLN A 335 49.28 -58.94 14.74
N LEU A 336 49.51 -57.79 15.37
CA LEU A 336 50.60 -57.61 16.34
C LEU A 336 50.45 -58.56 17.54
N LEU A 337 49.25 -58.69 18.10
CA LEU A 337 48.98 -59.66 19.18
C LEU A 337 49.18 -61.11 18.73
N ARG A 338 48.75 -61.45 17.52
CA ARG A 338 49.00 -62.77 16.89
C ARG A 338 50.49 -63.06 16.73
N LEU A 339 51.30 -62.06 16.37
CA LEU A 339 52.75 -62.17 16.22
C LEU A 339 53.48 -62.27 17.57
N GLN A 340 53.06 -61.50 18.58
CA GLN A 340 53.53 -61.69 19.96
C GLN A 340 53.25 -63.12 20.45
N GLY A 341 52.05 -63.66 20.17
CA GLY A 341 51.69 -65.04 20.49
C GLY A 341 52.64 -66.08 19.89
N LYS A 342 52.92 -65.99 18.57
CA LYS A 342 53.89 -66.85 17.89
C LYS A 342 55.30 -66.75 18.50
N LEU A 343 55.78 -65.53 18.75
CA LEU A 343 57.12 -65.26 19.32
C LEU A 343 57.25 -65.82 20.75
N LEU A 344 56.18 -65.75 21.55
CA LEU A 344 56.17 -66.31 22.90
C LEU A 344 56.16 -67.85 22.87
N GLN A 345 55.50 -68.47 21.88
CA GLN A 345 55.37 -69.93 21.76
C GLN A 345 56.59 -70.64 21.14
N GLY A 346 57.31 -70.02 20.19
CA GLY A 346 58.47 -70.65 19.53
C GLY A 346 59.77 -70.62 20.36
N ASP A 347 60.71 -71.51 20.06
CA ASP A 347 62.01 -71.64 20.77
C ASP A 347 63.07 -70.66 20.25
N PHE A 348 62.83 -69.37 20.46
CA PHE A 348 63.77 -68.30 20.11
C PHE A 348 64.85 -68.07 21.18
N PRO A 349 66.15 -67.94 20.82
CA PRO A 349 67.24 -67.81 21.78
C PRO A 349 67.23 -66.50 22.58
N SER A 350 66.54 -65.46 22.12
CA SER A 350 66.29 -64.24 22.90
C SER A 350 65.01 -63.51 22.48
N LYS A 351 63.96 -63.67 23.28
CA LYS A 351 62.65 -63.03 23.05
C LYS A 351 62.64 -61.51 23.40
N ARG A 352 63.64 -61.00 24.13
CA ARG A 352 63.65 -59.62 24.69
C ARG A 352 63.88 -58.48 23.69
N VAL A 353 64.53 -58.75 22.55
CA VAL A 353 64.76 -57.74 21.51
C VAL A 353 63.55 -57.67 20.56
N PRO A 354 63.07 -58.78 19.98
CA PRO A 354 61.94 -58.73 19.06
C PRO A 354 60.63 -58.25 19.74
N LEU A 355 60.43 -58.56 21.04
CA LEU A 355 59.31 -58.00 21.82
C LEU A 355 59.35 -56.47 21.95
N ARG A 356 60.55 -55.86 22.07
CA ARG A 356 60.68 -54.39 22.16
C ARG A 356 60.51 -53.71 20.80
N GLU A 357 60.86 -54.38 19.71
CA GLU A 357 60.50 -53.92 18.37
C GLU A 357 58.98 -53.97 18.16
N LEU A 358 58.31 -55.07 18.54
CA LEU A 358 56.84 -55.18 18.47
C LEU A 358 56.13 -54.14 19.33
N ASP A 359 56.57 -53.87 20.56
CA ASP A 359 55.93 -52.81 21.37
C ASP A 359 56.09 -51.43 20.72
N LYS A 360 57.27 -51.11 20.14
CA LYS A 360 57.46 -49.86 19.40
C LYS A 360 56.52 -49.76 18.19
N ILE A 361 56.35 -50.83 17.41
CA ILE A 361 55.40 -50.87 16.29
C ILE A 361 53.96 -50.70 16.81
N GLY A 362 53.62 -51.32 17.94
CA GLY A 362 52.33 -51.12 18.61
C GLY A 362 52.08 -49.70 19.09
N GLN A 363 53.12 -49.00 19.57
CA GLN A 363 53.04 -47.57 19.89
C GLN A 363 52.80 -46.73 18.62
N GLN A 364 53.41 -47.08 17.49
CA GLN A 364 53.14 -46.42 16.20
C GLN A 364 51.70 -46.64 15.73
N ILE A 365 51.18 -47.87 15.75
CA ILE A 365 49.77 -48.19 15.37
C ILE A 365 48.77 -47.40 16.23
N ARG A 366 49.05 -47.23 17.54
CA ARG A 366 48.20 -46.46 18.48
C ARG A 366 48.31 -44.94 18.35
N ALA A 367 49.38 -44.43 17.74
CA ALA A 367 49.60 -43.00 17.48
C ALA A 367 49.27 -42.59 16.03
N ALA A 368 48.92 -43.56 15.19
CA ALA A 368 48.56 -43.35 13.80
C ALA A 368 47.10 -42.87 13.69
N HIS A 369 46.90 -41.77 12.99
CA HIS A 369 45.59 -41.10 12.81
C HIS A 369 45.28 -40.80 11.34
N THR A 370 46.13 -41.27 10.42
CA THR A 370 45.93 -41.20 8.96
C THR A 370 46.17 -42.57 8.35
N THR A 371 45.53 -42.85 7.21
CA THR A 371 45.73 -44.07 6.42
C THR A 371 47.20 -44.30 6.06
N GLU A 372 47.93 -43.24 5.70
CA GLU A 372 49.38 -43.25 5.43
C GLU A 372 50.20 -43.73 6.63
N SER A 373 49.98 -43.15 7.82
CA SER A 373 50.71 -43.54 9.05
C SER A 373 50.40 -44.97 9.52
N LEU A 374 49.19 -45.47 9.23
CA LEU A 374 48.83 -46.87 9.46
C LEU A 374 49.50 -47.81 8.45
N GLN A 375 49.65 -47.40 7.19
CA GLN A 375 50.34 -48.18 6.17
C GLN A 375 51.85 -48.24 6.41
N GLU A 376 52.50 -47.18 6.91
CA GLU A 376 53.88 -47.26 7.42
C GLU A 376 54.00 -48.30 8.54
N ALA A 377 53.06 -48.29 9.50
CA ALA A 377 53.05 -49.22 10.61
C ALA A 377 52.80 -50.68 10.17
N ALA A 378 51.97 -50.88 9.13
CA ALA A 378 51.77 -52.18 8.48
C ALA A 378 53.08 -52.71 7.87
N HIS A 379 53.76 -51.89 7.05
CA HIS A 379 55.04 -52.25 6.46
C HIS A 379 56.12 -52.52 7.53
N ALA A 380 56.12 -51.79 8.65
CA ALA A 380 57.02 -52.06 9.77
C ALA A 380 56.73 -53.41 10.46
N LEU A 381 55.46 -53.80 10.58
CA LEU A 381 55.02 -55.08 11.17
C LEU A 381 55.36 -56.27 10.25
N ASP A 382 55.12 -56.14 8.94
CA ASP A 382 55.52 -57.14 7.94
C ASP A 382 57.05 -57.29 7.90
N ALA A 383 57.79 -56.18 7.85
CA ALA A 383 59.24 -56.19 7.89
C ALA A 383 59.80 -56.75 9.20
N TRP A 384 59.05 -56.71 10.31
CA TRP A 384 59.39 -57.43 11.54
C TRP A 384 59.13 -58.93 11.40
N GLN A 385 57.97 -59.34 10.88
CA GLN A 385 57.63 -60.76 10.66
C GLN A 385 58.69 -61.44 9.78
N GLN A 386 59.08 -60.80 8.68
CA GLN A 386 60.06 -61.30 7.71
C GLN A 386 61.50 -61.40 8.25
N ARG A 387 61.79 -60.77 9.40
CA ARG A 387 63.11 -60.84 10.07
C ARG A 387 63.18 -61.91 11.16
N HIS A 388 62.05 -62.23 11.81
CA HIS A 388 62.04 -63.03 13.05
C HIS A 388 61.22 -64.33 12.99
N LEU A 389 60.37 -64.54 11.98
CA LEU A 389 59.46 -65.70 11.88
C LEU A 389 59.57 -66.48 10.56
N THR A 390 60.57 -66.17 9.73
CA THR A 390 60.85 -66.79 8.41
C THR A 390 62.30 -67.30 8.30
N GLN A 391 62.94 -67.54 9.45
CA GLN A 391 64.16 -68.32 9.64
C GLN A 391 63.84 -69.48 10.60
#